data_AF-A0AAD4FLD2-F1
#
_entry.id   AF-A0AAD4FLD2-F1
#
_cell.length_a   1.000
_cell.length_b   1.000
_cell.length_c   1.000
_cell.angle_alpha   90.00
_cell.angle_beta   90.00
_cell.angle_gamma   90.00
#
_symmetry.space_group_name_H-M   'P 1'
#
loop_
_entity.id
_entity.type
_entity.pdbx_description
1 polymer ?
#
loop_
_entity_poly.entity_id
_entity_poly.type
_entity_poly.pdbx_seq_one_letter_code
_entity_poly.pdbx_strand_id
1 'polypeptide(L)'
;MCSAGSALRRLAQEDDAYALPKRAEQRLLTHVRTTLKRYEWQFHSGLDLAELLDPFLLAIDVGDTRHHYGPELSAPKLDHNHFPPRKHDTDDYPLGEEPWIAAFFRQWALDYEKENGEVQEGWGVWSMKAGNDASWEWPYKRIQAHKTAGDGQIEYLVKWVGQRHLASWVKGEQLITEARDVYDRAHGLIHTQKDV
;
A
#
# COMPACT_ATOMS: atom_id res chain seq x y z
N MET A 1 13.68 -19.72 -2.12
CA MET A 1 13.31 -18.30 -2.35
C MET A 1 13.41 -17.54 -1.04
N CYS A 2 13.96 -16.34 -1.04
CA CYS A 2 14.04 -15.54 0.17
C CYS A 2 12.72 -14.78 0.39
N SER A 3 12.01 -15.10 1.47
CA SER A 3 10.94 -14.25 2.01
C SER A 3 11.42 -12.79 2.17
N ALA A 4 10.49 -11.83 2.17
CA ALA A 4 10.82 -10.43 2.47
C ALA A 4 11.66 -10.28 3.74
N GLY A 5 11.35 -11.06 4.79
CA GLY A 5 12.13 -11.05 6.04
C GLY A 5 13.56 -11.58 5.90
N SER A 6 13.79 -12.63 5.10
CA SER A 6 15.15 -13.12 4.87
C SER A 6 15.94 -12.23 3.91
N ALA A 7 15.28 -11.56 2.97
CA ALA A 7 15.90 -10.52 2.14
C ALA A 7 16.31 -9.30 2.98
N LEU A 8 15.43 -8.82 3.86
CA LEU A 8 15.70 -7.71 4.77
C LEU A 8 16.89 -7.98 5.69
N ARG A 9 16.98 -9.18 6.28
CA ARG A 9 18.10 -9.56 7.14
C ARG A 9 19.42 -9.65 6.39
N ARG A 10 19.40 -10.10 5.14
CA ARG A 10 20.60 -10.17 4.30
C ARG A 10 21.08 -8.77 3.93
N LEU A 11 20.18 -7.86 3.56
CA LEU A 11 20.53 -6.45 3.36
C LEU A 11 21.20 -5.87 4.61
N ALA A 12 20.66 -6.12 5.80
CA ALA A 12 21.24 -5.67 7.06
C ALA A 12 22.58 -6.35 7.42
N GLN A 13 22.93 -7.49 6.79
CA GLN A 13 24.24 -8.13 6.92
C GLN A 13 25.26 -7.53 5.95
N GLU A 14 24.81 -7.07 4.79
CA GLU A 14 25.63 -6.44 3.76
C GLU A 14 25.95 -4.99 4.13
N ASP A 15 24.99 -4.27 4.72
CA ASP A 15 25.13 -2.89 5.18
C ASP A 15 24.32 -2.67 6.48
N ASP A 16 25.03 -2.35 7.56
CA ASP A 16 24.46 -2.16 8.90
C ASP A 16 23.60 -0.89 9.01
N ALA A 17 23.69 0.03 8.05
CA ALA A 17 22.79 1.16 7.94
C ALA A 17 21.34 0.71 7.77
N TYR A 18 21.07 -0.51 7.27
CA TYR A 18 19.72 -1.07 7.14
C TYR A 18 19.32 -2.00 8.31
N ALA A 19 20.17 -2.12 9.33
CA ALA A 19 19.83 -2.90 10.51
C ALA A 19 18.67 -2.26 11.27
N LEU A 20 17.67 -3.10 11.59
CA LEU A 20 16.50 -2.69 12.36
C LEU A 20 16.56 -3.20 13.80
N PRO A 21 16.11 -2.41 14.78
CA PRO A 21 15.81 -2.95 16.09
C PRO A 21 14.80 -4.09 15.97
N LYS A 22 14.99 -5.17 16.74
CA LYS A 22 14.14 -6.38 16.69
C LYS A 22 12.64 -6.07 16.76
N ARG A 23 12.25 -5.07 17.55
CA ARG A 23 10.85 -4.64 17.70
C ARG A 23 10.31 -4.01 16.41
N ALA A 24 11.10 -3.19 15.71
CA ALA A 24 10.73 -2.56 14.45
C ALA A 24 10.63 -3.61 13.33
N GLU A 25 11.58 -4.54 13.24
CA GLU A 25 11.52 -5.68 12.32
C GLU A 25 10.26 -6.52 12.55
N GLN A 26 9.94 -6.85 13.80
CA GLN A 26 8.73 -7.62 14.14
C GLN A 26 7.44 -6.92 13.71
N ARG A 27 7.33 -5.59 13.93
CA ARG A 27 6.18 -4.79 13.49
C ARG A 27 6.03 -4.82 11.99
N LEU A 28 7.12 -4.55 11.26
CA LEU A 28 7.14 -4.57 9.81
C LEU A 28 6.74 -5.96 9.25
N LEU A 29 7.32 -7.04 9.76
CA LEU A 29 6.98 -8.39 9.30
C LEU A 29 5.55 -8.80 9.66
N THR A 30 5.00 -8.26 10.75
CA THR A 30 3.59 -8.46 11.10
C THR A 30 2.68 -7.75 10.10
N HIS A 31 3.03 -6.52 9.72
CA HIS A 31 2.33 -5.79 8.66
C HIS A 31 2.35 -6.57 7.35
N VAL A 32 3.54 -6.96 6.86
CA VAL A 32 3.69 -7.75 5.63
C VAL A 32 2.81 -9.00 5.65
N ARG A 33 2.84 -9.79 6.73
CA ARG A 33 2.02 -11.00 6.84
C ARG A 33 0.53 -10.71 6.83
N THR A 34 0.10 -9.66 7.55
CA THR A 34 -1.31 -9.27 7.63
C THR A 34 -1.82 -8.81 6.27
N THR A 35 -1.04 -7.98 5.58
CA THR A 35 -1.32 -7.49 4.24
C THR A 35 -1.42 -8.64 3.25
N LEU A 36 -0.42 -9.51 3.17
CA LEU A 36 -0.44 -10.67 2.25
C LEU A 36 -1.62 -11.61 2.53
N LYS A 37 -2.00 -11.78 3.79
CA LYS A 37 -3.18 -12.59 4.16
C LYS A 37 -4.49 -11.92 3.76
N ARG A 38 -4.60 -10.59 3.86
CA ARG A 38 -5.81 -9.85 3.47
C ARG A 38 -6.09 -9.97 1.98
N TYR A 39 -5.04 -9.85 1.17
CA TYR A 39 -5.10 -9.93 -0.29
C TYR A 39 -4.67 -11.28 -0.83
N GLU A 40 -4.73 -12.32 0.01
CA GLU A 40 -4.50 -13.69 -0.42
C GLU A 40 -5.46 -14.00 -1.58
N TRP A 41 -4.96 -14.69 -2.61
CA TRP A 41 -5.68 -15.04 -3.84
C TRP A 41 -5.92 -13.90 -4.84
N GLN A 42 -5.38 -12.70 -4.60
CA GLN A 42 -5.36 -11.62 -5.58
C GLN A 42 -4.01 -11.55 -6.31
N PHE A 43 -4.05 -11.36 -7.63
CA PHE A 43 -2.84 -11.16 -8.44
C PHE A 43 -2.35 -9.72 -8.31
N HIS A 44 -1.13 -9.53 -7.80
CA HIS A 44 -0.44 -8.25 -7.75
C HIS A 44 0.85 -8.34 -8.58
N SER A 45 1.03 -7.43 -9.54
CA SER A 45 2.34 -7.27 -10.20
C SER A 45 3.39 -6.84 -9.17
N GLY A 46 4.68 -6.89 -9.52
CA GLY A 46 5.76 -6.43 -8.65
C GLY A 46 5.56 -4.98 -8.18
N LEU A 47 5.02 -4.12 -9.05
CA LEU A 47 4.66 -2.75 -8.69
C LEU A 47 3.48 -2.69 -7.72
N ASP A 48 2.41 -3.43 -7.99
CA ASP A 48 1.23 -3.44 -7.12
C ASP A 48 1.60 -3.98 -5.73
N LEU A 49 2.40 -5.05 -5.67
CA LEU A 49 2.85 -5.69 -4.45
C LEU A 49 3.77 -4.77 -3.63
N ALA A 50 4.67 -4.04 -4.30
CA ALA A 50 5.53 -3.08 -3.63
C ALA A 50 4.72 -2.00 -2.91
N GLU A 51 3.74 -1.42 -3.60
CA GLU A 51 2.86 -0.40 -3.02
C GLU A 51 1.97 -0.96 -1.92
N LEU A 52 1.52 -2.21 -2.07
CA LEU A 52 0.69 -2.89 -1.09
C LEU A 52 1.42 -3.15 0.22
N LEU A 53 2.70 -3.51 0.16
CA LEU A 53 3.54 -3.80 1.31
C LEU A 53 4.17 -2.56 1.96
N ASP A 54 4.08 -1.41 1.30
CA ASP A 54 4.56 -0.16 1.83
C ASP A 54 3.68 0.33 2.99
N PRO A 55 4.18 0.34 4.24
CA PRO A 55 3.38 0.72 5.39
C PRO A 55 2.98 2.19 5.40
N PHE A 56 3.70 3.06 4.68
CA PHE A 56 3.47 4.51 4.69
C PHE A 56 2.56 4.95 3.56
N LEU A 57 2.56 4.23 2.43
CA LEU A 57 1.81 4.63 1.24
C LEU A 57 0.30 4.48 1.41
N LEU A 58 -0.14 3.46 2.16
CA LEU A 58 -1.56 3.19 2.43
C LEU A 58 -2.01 3.71 3.81
N ALA A 59 -1.16 4.49 4.47
CA ALA A 59 -1.47 5.04 5.78
C ALA A 59 -2.57 6.09 5.70
N ILE A 60 -3.61 5.94 6.53
CA ILE A 60 -4.63 6.98 6.71
C ILE A 60 -4.01 8.23 7.34
N ASP A 61 -3.17 8.02 8.35
CA ASP A 61 -2.36 9.06 8.97
C ASP A 61 -0.88 8.67 8.86
N VAL A 62 -0.17 9.36 7.96
CA VAL A 62 1.25 9.15 7.71
C VAL A 62 2.08 9.54 8.94
N GLY A 63 1.66 10.56 9.70
CA GLY A 63 2.34 11.02 10.90
C GLY A 63 2.31 9.98 12.01
N ASP A 64 1.13 9.46 12.32
CA ASP A 64 0.95 8.37 13.29
C ASP A 64 1.67 7.10 12.86
N THR A 65 1.64 6.79 11.56
CA THR A 65 2.36 5.64 11.00
C THR A 65 3.87 5.79 11.14
N ARG A 66 4.42 6.97 10.84
CA ARG A 66 5.84 7.29 11.07
C ARG A 66 6.20 7.17 12.55
N HIS A 67 5.33 7.64 13.45
CA HIS A 67 5.53 7.47 14.89
C HIS A 67 5.50 6.00 15.33
N HIS A 68 4.58 5.19 14.77
CA HIS A 68 4.44 3.77 15.07
C HIS A 68 5.69 2.96 14.68
N TYR A 69 6.22 3.20 13.48
CA TYR A 69 7.37 2.45 12.96
C TYR A 69 8.72 3.01 13.40
N GLY A 70 8.79 4.32 13.69
CA GLY A 70 10.00 5.01 14.12
C GLY A 70 10.87 5.51 12.95
N PRO A 71 11.80 6.44 13.25
CA PRO A 71 12.67 7.06 12.25
C PRO A 71 13.57 6.08 11.52
N GLU A 72 13.90 4.94 12.14
CA GLU A 72 14.76 3.92 11.55
C GLU A 72 14.17 3.30 10.28
N LEU A 73 12.83 3.25 10.18
CA LEU A 73 12.09 2.76 9.01
C LEU A 73 11.62 3.90 8.10
N SER A 74 11.23 5.04 8.67
CA SER A 74 10.63 6.12 7.90
C SER A 74 11.62 7.10 7.28
N ALA A 75 12.87 7.13 7.75
CA ALA A 75 13.88 8.02 7.20
C ALA A 75 14.25 7.59 5.77
N PRO A 76 14.48 8.52 4.84
CA PRO A 76 15.13 8.19 3.58
C PRO A 76 16.56 7.74 3.89
N LYS A 77 16.95 6.56 3.40
CA LYS A 77 18.34 6.11 3.35
C LYS A 77 18.67 5.85 1.90
N LEU A 78 19.06 6.92 1.21
CA LEU A 78 19.35 6.91 -0.21
C LEU A 78 20.80 6.53 -0.43
N ASP A 79 21.09 5.23 -0.35
CA ASP A 79 22.19 4.71 -1.15
C ASP A 79 21.63 4.24 -2.49
N HIS A 80 21.91 5.02 -3.53
CA HIS A 80 21.47 4.72 -4.90
C HIS A 80 22.13 3.44 -5.45
N ASN A 81 23.20 2.95 -4.81
CA ASN A 81 23.80 1.66 -5.15
C ASN A 81 22.89 0.49 -4.72
N HIS A 82 22.17 0.64 -3.61
CA HIS A 82 21.26 -0.38 -3.10
C HIS A 82 19.88 -0.28 -3.75
N PHE A 83 19.35 0.94 -3.91
CA PHE A 83 18.02 1.15 -4.46
C PHE A 83 18.05 2.15 -5.61
N PRO A 84 17.76 1.72 -6.85
CA PRO A 84 17.68 2.66 -7.96
C PRO A 84 16.53 3.64 -7.72
N PRO A 85 16.67 4.92 -8.14
CA PRO A 85 15.63 5.92 -7.99
C PRO A 85 14.31 5.45 -8.62
N ARG A 86 13.21 5.69 -7.91
CA ARG A 86 11.87 5.42 -8.44
C ARG A 86 11.60 6.36 -9.62
N LYS A 87 10.96 5.84 -10.69
CA LYS A 87 10.33 6.71 -11.71
C LYS A 87 9.24 7.51 -10.99
N HIS A 88 9.48 8.80 -10.82
CA HIS A 88 8.72 9.65 -9.90
C HIS A 88 7.22 9.68 -10.26
N ASP A 89 6.39 9.17 -9.34
CA ASP A 89 5.00 9.54 -9.20
C ASP A 89 4.97 10.65 -8.14
N THR A 90 4.67 11.89 -8.56
CA THR A 90 4.67 13.08 -7.70
C THR A 90 3.74 12.95 -6.51
N ASP A 91 2.76 12.05 -6.59
CA ASP A 91 1.78 11.91 -5.55
C ASP A 91 2.31 11.03 -4.40
N ASP A 92 3.22 10.10 -4.64
CA ASP A 92 3.56 9.06 -3.65
C ASP A 92 4.54 9.55 -2.58
N TYR A 93 5.72 10.00 -3.00
CA TYR A 93 6.72 10.62 -2.13
C TYR A 93 7.33 11.84 -2.82
N PRO A 94 7.58 12.94 -2.10
CA PRO A 94 8.41 14.02 -2.61
C PRO A 94 9.78 13.50 -3.05
N LEU A 95 10.41 14.20 -3.99
CA LEU A 95 11.70 13.82 -4.53
C LEU A 95 12.75 13.72 -3.40
N GLY A 96 13.35 12.53 -3.24
CA GLY A 96 14.36 12.27 -2.20
C GLY A 96 13.79 11.96 -0.81
N GLU A 97 12.47 11.90 -0.66
CA GLU A 97 11.80 11.59 0.61
C GLU A 97 11.24 10.17 0.69
N GLU A 98 11.46 9.33 -0.33
CA GLU A 98 11.06 7.91 -0.29
C GLU A 98 11.76 7.22 0.91
N PRO A 99 11.00 6.65 1.87
CA PRO A 99 11.57 5.86 2.95
C PRO A 99 12.33 4.68 2.36
N TRP A 100 13.50 4.34 2.91
CA TRP A 100 14.30 3.25 2.34
C TRP A 100 13.55 1.91 2.36
N ILE A 101 12.62 1.72 3.31
CA ILE A 101 11.84 0.48 3.37
C ILE A 101 10.86 0.36 2.20
N ALA A 102 10.33 1.49 1.70
CA ALA A 102 9.53 1.52 0.49
C ALA A 102 10.38 1.13 -0.73
N ALA A 103 11.60 1.67 -0.81
CA ALA A 103 12.57 1.31 -1.85
C ALA A 103 12.98 -0.17 -1.80
N PHE A 104 13.16 -0.71 -0.59
CA PHE A 104 13.41 -2.13 -0.36
C PHE A 104 12.26 -3.01 -0.88
N PHE A 105 11.01 -2.70 -0.53
CA PHE A 105 9.87 -3.50 -1.01
C PHE A 105 9.71 -3.40 -2.52
N ARG A 106 9.99 -2.25 -3.12
CA ARG A 106 10.02 -2.08 -4.57
C ARG A 106 11.03 -3.01 -5.24
N GLN A 107 12.27 -3.02 -4.77
CA GLN A 107 13.29 -3.90 -5.34
C GLN A 107 12.94 -5.38 -5.09
N TRP A 108 12.58 -5.73 -3.86
CA TRP A 108 12.21 -7.10 -3.49
C TRP A 108 11.02 -7.63 -4.29
N ALA A 109 9.97 -6.83 -4.49
CA ALA A 109 8.77 -7.26 -5.20
C ALA A 109 9.02 -7.44 -6.71
N LEU A 110 9.85 -6.59 -7.32
CA LEU A 110 10.27 -6.74 -8.71
C LEU A 110 11.15 -7.99 -8.91
N ASP A 111 12.10 -8.23 -8.01
CA ASP A 111 12.93 -9.43 -8.05
C ASP A 111 12.09 -10.69 -7.80
N TYR A 112 11.13 -10.62 -6.88
CA TYR A 112 10.17 -11.68 -6.62
C TYR A 112 9.34 -12.00 -7.88
N GLU A 113 8.77 -11.00 -8.55
CA GLU A 113 8.02 -11.19 -9.80
C GLU A 113 8.89 -11.80 -10.90
N LYS A 114 10.11 -11.30 -11.08
CA LYS A 114 11.06 -11.81 -12.08
C LYS A 114 11.44 -13.27 -11.84
N GLU A 115 11.69 -13.66 -10.59
CA GLU A 115 12.10 -15.03 -10.23
C GLU A 115 10.93 -16.03 -10.27
N ASN A 116 9.72 -15.59 -9.98
CA ASN A 116 8.53 -16.44 -9.95
C ASN A 116 7.75 -16.45 -11.27
N GLY A 117 8.13 -15.56 -12.19
CA GLY A 117 7.38 -15.27 -13.39
C GLY A 117 6.08 -14.51 -13.08
N GLU A 118 5.58 -13.83 -14.11
CA GLU A 118 4.18 -13.46 -14.16
C GLU A 118 3.36 -14.73 -14.44
N VAL A 119 3.13 -15.56 -13.44
CA VAL A 119 2.07 -16.57 -13.57
C VAL A 119 0.74 -15.82 -13.43
N GLN A 120 0.33 -15.16 -14.54
CA GLN A 120 -0.96 -14.48 -14.67
C GLN A 120 -2.12 -15.45 -14.36
N GLU A 121 -1.88 -16.77 -14.54
CA GLU A 121 -2.80 -17.87 -14.27
C GLU A 121 -2.26 -18.79 -13.15
N GLY A 122 -2.18 -18.33 -11.91
CA GLY A 122 -1.66 -19.20 -10.84
C GLY A 122 -1.50 -18.57 -9.46
N TRP A 123 -1.33 -17.26 -9.40
CA TRP A 123 -1.57 -16.47 -8.19
C TRP A 123 -2.72 -15.53 -8.51
N GLY A 124 -3.93 -16.11 -8.43
CA GLY A 124 -5.14 -15.57 -9.04
C GLY A 124 -5.73 -16.45 -10.15
N VAL A 125 -5.64 -17.78 -10.06
CA VAL A 125 -6.76 -18.57 -10.61
C VAL A 125 -7.99 -18.08 -9.85
N TRP A 126 -9.03 -17.73 -10.61
CA TRP A 126 -10.37 -17.42 -10.11
C TRP A 126 -10.82 -18.51 -9.13
N SER A 127 -10.45 -18.36 -7.86
CA SER A 127 -10.94 -19.20 -6.80
C SER A 127 -11.86 -18.30 -6.01
N MET A 128 -13.15 -18.41 -6.32
CA MET A 128 -14.18 -17.93 -5.42
C MET A 128 -13.78 -18.42 -4.03
N LYS A 129 -13.60 -17.52 -3.06
CA LYS A 129 -13.65 -17.93 -1.65
C LYS A 129 -14.90 -18.79 -1.51
N ALA A 130 -14.76 -20.01 -1.01
CA ALA A 130 -15.92 -20.84 -0.71
C ALA A 130 -16.72 -20.14 0.39
N GLY A 131 -17.78 -19.44 0.01
CA GLY A 131 -18.63 -18.62 0.87
C GLY A 131 -19.13 -17.39 0.12
N ASN A 132 -20.34 -16.93 0.43
CA ASN A 132 -21.02 -15.79 -0.22
C ASN A 132 -20.32 -14.42 -0.10
N ASP A 133 -19.09 -14.36 0.41
CA ASP A 133 -18.29 -13.14 0.56
C ASP A 133 -17.29 -12.98 -0.60
N ALA A 134 -17.79 -12.97 -1.83
CA ALA A 134 -17.02 -12.54 -3.00
C ALA A 134 -16.94 -11.00 -3.07
N SER A 135 -16.68 -10.32 -1.95
CA SER A 135 -16.32 -8.90 -1.97
C SER A 135 -14.86 -8.79 -2.42
N TRP A 136 -14.69 -8.57 -3.72
CA TRP A 136 -13.40 -8.27 -4.33
C TRP A 136 -12.95 -6.86 -3.93
N GLU A 137 -12.34 -6.73 -2.76
CA GLU A 137 -11.75 -5.46 -2.30
C GLU A 137 -10.35 -5.30 -2.90
N TRP A 138 -10.22 -4.46 -3.93
CA TRP A 138 -8.91 -3.96 -4.36
C TRP A 138 -8.53 -2.77 -3.48
N PRO A 139 -7.29 -2.68 -2.97
CA PRO A 139 -6.89 -1.57 -2.13
C PRO A 139 -6.82 -0.27 -2.93
N TYR A 140 -7.37 0.80 -2.36
CA TYR A 140 -7.11 2.15 -2.85
C TYR A 140 -5.97 2.79 -2.06
N LYS A 141 -5.17 3.60 -2.76
CA LYS A 141 -4.05 4.34 -2.20
C LYS A 141 -4.52 5.60 -1.50
N ARG A 142 -5.42 6.38 -2.12
CA ARG A 142 -5.95 7.62 -1.55
C ARG A 142 -7.23 8.08 -2.24
N ILE A 143 -7.95 8.96 -1.57
CA ILE A 143 -9.03 9.78 -2.17
C ILE A 143 -8.39 11.02 -2.81
N GLN A 144 -8.65 11.25 -4.09
CA GLN A 144 -8.11 12.37 -4.88
C GLN A 144 -9.09 13.54 -4.98
N ALA A 145 -10.39 13.25 -5.10
CA ALA A 145 -11.43 14.26 -5.22
C ALA A 145 -12.77 13.70 -4.74
N HIS A 146 -13.76 14.58 -4.61
CA HIS A 146 -15.15 14.22 -4.36
C HIS A 146 -16.07 15.02 -5.27
N LYS A 147 -17.31 14.56 -5.44
CA LYS A 147 -18.40 15.30 -6.09
C LYS A 147 -19.73 14.87 -5.49
N THR A 148 -20.74 15.73 -5.62
CA THR A 148 -22.12 15.38 -5.28
C THR A 148 -22.81 14.84 -6.53
N ALA A 149 -23.29 13.60 -6.45
CA ALA A 149 -24.09 12.98 -7.49
C ALA A 149 -25.49 13.61 -7.57
N GLY A 150 -26.21 13.36 -8.67
CA GLY A 150 -27.54 13.94 -8.90
C GLY A 150 -28.61 13.53 -7.87
N ASP A 151 -28.36 12.45 -7.11
CA ASP A 151 -29.21 11.95 -6.03
C ASP A 151 -28.83 12.50 -4.64
N GLY A 152 -27.88 13.44 -4.59
CA GLY A 152 -27.36 14.05 -3.37
C GLY A 152 -26.29 13.23 -2.64
N GLN A 153 -25.93 12.04 -3.13
CA GLN A 153 -24.85 11.25 -2.52
C GLN A 153 -23.47 11.80 -2.88
N ILE A 154 -22.50 11.64 -1.97
CA ILE A 154 -21.10 11.98 -2.25
C ILE A 154 -20.41 10.77 -2.91
N GLU A 155 -19.83 11.00 -4.09
CA GLU A 155 -18.92 10.09 -4.75
C GLU A 155 -17.48 10.58 -4.61
N TYR A 156 -16.55 9.63 -4.51
CA TYR A 156 -15.13 9.89 -4.28
C TYR A 156 -14.32 9.36 -5.45
N LEU A 157 -13.44 10.18 -6.01
CA LEU A 157 -12.45 9.72 -6.98
C LEU A 157 -11.27 9.13 -6.20
N VAL A 158 -10.98 7.85 -6.39
CA VAL A 158 -9.87 7.18 -5.72
C VAL A 158 -8.74 6.83 -6.68
N LYS A 159 -7.50 6.95 -6.20
CA LYS A 159 -6.33 6.35 -6.83
C LYS A 159 -6.16 4.95 -6.27
N TRP A 160 -6.17 3.94 -7.13
CA TRP A 160 -5.97 2.55 -6.72
C TRP A 160 -4.50 2.24 -6.43
N VAL A 161 -4.24 1.15 -5.71
CA VAL A 161 -2.90 0.56 -5.64
C VAL A 161 -2.49 0.07 -7.01
N GLY A 162 -1.27 0.39 -7.40
CA GLY A 162 -0.68 -0.04 -8.67
C GLY A 162 -1.04 0.83 -9.86
N GLN A 163 -0.76 0.31 -11.05
CA GLN A 163 -1.06 0.97 -12.33
C GLN A 163 -2.16 0.26 -13.14
N ARG A 164 -2.68 -0.86 -12.62
CA ARG A 164 -3.69 -1.67 -13.32
C ARG A 164 -5.03 -0.97 -13.45
N HIS A 165 -5.44 -0.23 -12.44
CA HIS A 165 -6.74 0.40 -12.37
C HIS A 165 -6.60 1.92 -12.49
N LEU A 166 -7.27 2.49 -13.49
CA LEU A 166 -7.41 3.94 -13.59
C LEU A 166 -8.19 4.46 -12.38
N ALA A 167 -7.92 5.71 -11.99
CA ALA A 167 -8.69 6.37 -10.96
C ALA A 167 -10.19 6.31 -11.31
N SER A 168 -11.03 5.98 -10.34
CA SER A 168 -12.46 5.79 -10.56
C SER A 168 -13.29 6.38 -9.43
N TRP A 169 -14.53 6.74 -9.77
CA TRP A 169 -15.51 7.23 -8.81
C TRP A 169 -16.13 6.05 -8.07
N VAL A 170 -16.12 6.10 -6.74
CA VAL A 170 -16.71 5.10 -5.86
C VAL A 170 -17.62 5.76 -4.83
N LYS A 171 -18.56 4.98 -4.29
CA LYS A 171 -19.43 5.45 -3.20
C LYS A 171 -18.70 5.37 -1.86
N GLY A 172 -19.10 6.21 -0.90
CA GLY A 172 -18.50 6.23 0.43
C GLY A 172 -18.60 4.91 1.22
N GLU A 173 -19.52 4.02 0.87
CA GLU A 173 -19.66 2.67 1.45
C GLU A 173 -18.59 1.68 0.98
N GLN A 174 -17.91 1.98 -0.14
CA GLN A 174 -16.81 1.18 -0.68
C GLN A 174 -15.44 1.60 -0.11
N LEU A 175 -15.42 2.64 0.74
CA LEU A 175 -14.20 3.17 1.33
C LEU A 175 -14.07 2.71 2.78
N ILE A 176 -12.83 2.52 3.22
CA ILE A 176 -12.49 2.42 4.64
C ILE A 176 -13.03 3.68 5.35
N THR A 177 -13.94 3.46 6.32
CA THR A 177 -14.65 4.51 7.04
C THR A 177 -13.70 5.54 7.63
N GLU A 178 -12.64 5.09 8.31
CA GLU A 178 -11.69 5.97 8.97
C GLU A 178 -10.97 6.90 7.99
N ALA A 179 -10.59 6.39 6.81
CA ALA A 179 -9.88 7.19 5.82
C ALA A 179 -10.83 8.20 5.14
N ARG A 180 -12.06 7.77 4.86
CA ARG A 180 -13.11 8.65 4.35
C ARG A 180 -13.42 9.76 5.36
N ASP A 181 -13.59 9.44 6.64
CA ASP A 181 -13.92 10.41 7.67
C ASP A 181 -12.79 11.45 7.87
N VAL A 182 -11.52 11.04 7.76
CA VAL A 182 -10.37 11.97 7.75
C VAL A 182 -10.46 12.92 6.56
N TYR A 183 -10.71 12.38 5.36
CA TYR A 183 -10.86 13.18 4.15
C TYR A 183 -12.04 14.14 4.24
N ASP A 184 -13.21 13.68 4.68
CA ASP A 184 -14.43 14.46 4.81
C ASP A 184 -14.24 15.64 5.76
N ARG A 185 -13.62 15.41 6.92
CA ARG A 185 -13.28 16.48 7.87
C ARG A 185 -12.34 17.52 7.24
N ALA A 186 -11.31 17.07 6.52
CA ALA A 186 -10.35 17.97 5.88
C ALA A 186 -10.98 18.83 4.77
N HIS A 187 -12.04 18.35 4.13
CA HIS A 187 -12.72 19.03 3.03
C HIS A 187 -14.08 19.64 3.41
N GLY A 188 -14.46 19.58 4.70
CA GLY A 188 -15.72 20.15 5.19
C GLY A 188 -16.98 19.46 4.64
N LEU A 189 -16.90 18.16 4.34
CA LEU A 189 -18.01 17.41 3.74
C LEU A 189 -19.04 17.02 4.81
N ILE A 190 -20.30 17.34 4.54
CA ILE A 190 -21.44 16.98 5.39
C ILE A 190 -22.29 15.98 4.62
N HIS A 191 -22.39 14.78 5.18
CA HIS A 191 -23.31 13.77 4.67
C HIS A 191 -24.71 14.09 5.18
N THR A 192 -25.61 14.52 4.29
CA THR A 192 -27.03 14.60 4.60
C THR A 192 -27.53 13.19 4.90
N GLN A 193 -27.89 12.93 6.16
CA GLN A 193 -28.63 11.73 6.52
C GLN A 193 -29.92 11.75 5.69
N LYS A 194 -30.14 10.69 4.90
CA LYS A 194 -31.48 10.43 4.40
C LYS A 194 -32.30 10.02 5.62
N ASP A 195 -33.22 10.89 6.03
CA ASP A 195 -34.33 10.51 6.91
C ASP A 195 -35.00 9.27 6.29
N VAL A 196 -34.98 8.17 7.05
CA VAL A 196 -35.71 6.92 6.72
C VAL A 196 -37.15 7.07 7.17
#